data_AF-A0A2A2LQ96-F1
#
_entry.id   AF-A0A2A2LQ96-F1
#
_cell.length_a   1.000
_cell.length_b   1.000
_cell.length_c   1.000
_cell.angle_alpha   90.00
_cell.angle_beta   90.00
_cell.angle_gamma   90.00
#
_symmetry.space_group_name_H-M   'P 1'
#
loop_
_entity.id
_entity.type
_entity.pdbx_description
1 polymer ?
#
loop_
_entity_poly.entity_id
_entity_poly.type
_entity_poly.pdbx_seq_one_letter_code
_entity_poly.pdbx_strand_id
1 'polypeptide(L)'
;MTSTGTGKKQPDKDLNRKAISTGDSVIYLQPYEYNLVREILFWTLCICTVGIFAIVCSWNPKIMIYVRYSPSTHVSATQMLVTDAHDIDTLRPVRIQEDQSKYDIPNADGTYRVMSTLRLFTFRKLKYVWLEERNDWVTPSDIDSQIPVHRLLDNVDTGLNVETHKRRMNTYGENHILVKLKPILTLVFKEAISPFYIFQICSVTLWFVDQYMYYAIVIIIISLISISVDVYGMRTEEKKLKKMIDKTSQLNVMRDGKVFEVNSIDGGGTQEVDPQISS
;
A
#
# COMPACT_ATOMS: atom_id res chain seq x y z
N MET A 1 -24.34 -26.97 30.06
CA MET A 1 -24.55 -26.80 28.61
C MET A 1 -23.56 -25.74 28.13
N THR A 2 -22.25 -25.95 28.21
CA THR A 2 -21.39 -26.57 27.18
C THR A 2 -21.70 -26.14 25.75
N SER A 3 -20.96 -25.14 25.27
CA SER A 3 -20.43 -25.14 23.91
C SER A 3 -19.13 -24.33 23.88
N THR A 4 -18.04 -25.01 24.20
CA THR A 4 -16.66 -24.62 23.92
C THR A 4 -16.44 -24.68 22.41
N GLY A 5 -16.45 -23.52 21.75
CA GLY A 5 -16.02 -23.38 20.37
C GLY A 5 -14.50 -23.56 20.29
N THR A 6 -14.08 -24.74 19.87
CA THR A 6 -12.70 -25.08 19.50
C THR A 6 -12.23 -24.21 18.34
N GLY A 7 -11.56 -23.10 18.63
CA GLY A 7 -10.72 -22.39 17.67
C GLY A 7 -9.54 -23.27 17.29
N LYS A 8 -9.52 -23.75 16.05
CA LYS A 8 -8.42 -24.50 15.45
C LYS A 8 -7.09 -23.77 15.74
N LYS A 9 -6.18 -24.43 16.46
CA LYS A 9 -4.76 -24.04 16.52
C LYS A 9 -4.18 -24.15 15.10
N GLN A 10 -4.05 -23.01 14.43
CA GLN A 10 -3.23 -22.86 13.23
C GLN A 10 -1.76 -23.09 13.67
N PRO A 11 -0.97 -23.90 12.95
CA PRO A 11 0.33 -24.36 13.42
C PRO A 11 1.34 -23.22 13.56
N ASP A 12 2.15 -23.37 14.60
CA ASP A 12 3.29 -22.58 15.09
C ASP A 12 4.39 -22.38 14.01
N LYS A 13 4.09 -21.59 12.96
CA LYS A 13 4.98 -21.38 11.80
C LYS A 13 5.29 -19.93 11.43
N ASP A 14 4.68 -18.95 12.09
CA ASP A 14 4.84 -17.55 11.73
C ASP A 14 5.73 -16.82 12.75
N LEU A 15 7.03 -17.12 12.73
CA LEU A 15 8.01 -16.40 13.55
C LEU A 15 7.90 -14.88 13.26
N ASN A 16 7.63 -14.09 14.30
CA ASN A 16 7.48 -12.62 14.26
C ASN A 16 6.27 -12.09 13.48
N ARG A 17 5.16 -12.82 13.42
CA ARG A 17 3.88 -12.25 12.92
C ARG A 17 3.21 -11.41 14.00
N LYS A 18 2.92 -10.16 13.68
CA LYS A 18 2.23 -9.22 14.56
C LYS A 18 0.90 -8.79 13.97
N ALA A 19 -0.18 -8.91 14.74
CA ALA A 19 -1.50 -8.41 14.34
C ALA A 19 -1.66 -6.96 14.79
N ILE A 20 -2.15 -6.11 13.91
CA ILE A 20 -2.44 -4.71 14.19
C ILE A 20 -3.88 -4.43 13.77
N SER A 21 -4.65 -3.87 14.68
CA SER A 21 -5.97 -3.34 14.39
C SER A 21 -5.83 -1.89 13.94
N THR A 22 -6.16 -1.60 12.69
CA THR A 22 -6.28 -0.23 12.18
C THR A 22 -7.73 -0.01 11.79
N GLY A 23 -8.43 0.83 12.56
CA GLY A 23 -9.88 1.00 12.47
C GLY A 23 -10.62 -0.32 12.67
N ASP A 24 -11.50 -0.66 11.71
CA ASP A 24 -12.32 -1.88 11.72
C ASP A 24 -11.63 -3.11 11.09
N SER A 25 -10.38 -2.97 10.63
CA SER A 25 -9.65 -4.04 9.94
C SER A 25 -8.41 -4.48 10.71
N VAL A 26 -8.25 -5.81 10.83
CA VAL A 26 -7.03 -6.42 11.37
C VAL A 26 -6.10 -6.73 10.22
N ILE A 27 -4.89 -6.19 10.27
CA ILE A 27 -3.79 -6.52 9.36
C ILE A 27 -2.75 -7.35 10.11
N TYR A 28 -2.14 -8.31 9.42
CA TYR A 28 -1.00 -9.04 9.97
C TYR A 28 0.27 -8.60 9.28
N LEU A 29 1.29 -8.32 10.08
CA LEU A 29 2.59 -7.88 9.64
C LEU A 29 3.61 -8.97 9.91
N GLN A 30 4.34 -9.35 8.87
CA GLN A 30 5.47 -10.27 8.98
C GLN A 30 6.72 -9.64 8.35
N PRO A 31 7.81 -9.46 9.11
CA PRO A 31 9.03 -8.84 8.65
C PRO A 31 9.91 -9.83 7.86
N TYR A 32 10.40 -9.39 6.71
CA TYR A 32 11.30 -10.14 5.85
C TYR A 32 12.59 -9.34 5.57
N GLU A 33 13.69 -10.06 5.51
CA GLU A 33 15.00 -9.52 5.17
C GLU A 33 15.46 -10.07 3.82
N TYR A 34 16.13 -9.19 3.07
CA TYR A 34 16.67 -9.54 1.77
C TYR A 34 17.96 -10.33 1.93
N ASN A 35 18.06 -11.46 1.25
CA ASN A 35 19.24 -12.32 1.30
C ASN A 35 19.82 -12.53 -0.10
N LEU A 36 21.08 -12.11 -0.29
CA LEU A 36 21.79 -12.19 -1.57
C LEU A 36 21.91 -13.62 -2.10
N VAL A 37 22.13 -14.61 -1.23
CA VAL A 37 22.30 -16.01 -1.65
C VAL A 37 20.99 -16.55 -2.24
N ARG A 38 19.87 -16.23 -1.60
CA ARG A 38 18.53 -16.61 -2.06
C ARG A 38 18.16 -15.92 -3.38
N GLU A 39 18.55 -14.66 -3.54
CA GLU A 39 18.38 -13.94 -4.80
C GLU A 39 19.18 -14.58 -5.94
N ILE A 40 20.45 -14.92 -5.70
CA ILE A 40 21.29 -15.58 -6.72
C ILE A 40 20.65 -16.91 -7.13
N LEU A 41 20.22 -17.73 -6.16
CA LEU A 41 19.53 -18.98 -6.43
C LEU A 41 18.25 -18.78 -7.25
N PHE A 42 17.46 -17.74 -6.94
CA PHE A 42 16.26 -17.38 -7.70
C PHE A 42 16.60 -17.09 -9.17
N TRP A 43 17.61 -16.25 -9.43
CA TRP A 43 18.02 -15.93 -10.80
C TRP A 43 18.60 -17.13 -11.53
N THR A 44 19.40 -17.97 -10.86
CA THR A 44 19.88 -19.23 -11.43
C THR A 44 18.70 -20.11 -11.87
N LEU A 45 17.68 -20.27 -11.03
CA LEU A 45 16.52 -21.10 -11.34
C LEU A 45 15.63 -20.50 -12.45
N CYS A 46 15.53 -19.17 -12.52
CA CYS A 46 14.92 -18.47 -13.65
C CYS A 46 15.66 -18.74 -14.96
N ILE A 47 17.00 -18.70 -14.96
CA ILE A 47 17.81 -18.96 -16.16
C ILE A 47 17.67 -20.43 -16.59
N CYS A 48 17.75 -21.38 -15.65
CA CYS A 48 17.60 -22.81 -15.95
C CYS A 48 16.23 -23.17 -16.54
N THR A 49 15.17 -22.44 -16.17
CA THR A 49 13.80 -22.66 -16.67
C THR A 49 13.41 -21.74 -17.81
N VAL A 50 14.37 -21.01 -18.39
CA VAL A 50 14.13 -20.04 -19.49
C VAL A 50 13.01 -19.05 -19.13
N GLY A 51 12.94 -18.63 -17.87
CA GLY A 51 11.97 -17.66 -17.36
C GLY A 51 10.59 -18.21 -16.98
N ILE A 52 10.29 -19.50 -17.21
CA ILE A 52 9.00 -20.10 -16.82
C ILE A 52 8.79 -19.97 -15.31
N PHE A 53 9.83 -20.18 -14.51
CA PHE A 53 9.73 -20.04 -13.07
C PHE A 53 9.40 -18.60 -12.63
N ALA A 54 9.93 -17.59 -13.31
CA ALA A 54 9.63 -16.20 -13.02
C ALA A 54 8.15 -15.87 -13.29
N ILE A 55 7.59 -16.43 -14.37
CA ILE A 55 6.17 -16.30 -14.71
C ILE A 55 5.30 -16.94 -13.63
N VAL A 56 5.61 -18.18 -13.23
CA VAL A 56 4.85 -18.86 -12.15
C VAL A 56 4.95 -18.11 -10.83
N CYS A 57 6.13 -17.59 -10.49
CA CYS A 57 6.32 -16.75 -9.31
C CYS A 57 5.53 -15.43 -9.38
N SER A 58 5.31 -14.89 -10.59
CA SER A 58 4.51 -13.67 -10.78
C SER A 58 3.02 -13.89 -10.48
N TRP A 59 2.52 -15.11 -10.63
CA TRP A 59 1.13 -15.46 -10.32
C TRP A 59 0.90 -15.69 -8.84
N ASN A 60 1.88 -16.27 -8.15
CA ASN A 60 1.80 -16.54 -6.72
C ASN A 60 2.92 -15.81 -5.96
N PRO A 61 2.63 -14.61 -5.41
CA PRO A 61 3.63 -13.82 -4.70
C PRO A 61 4.19 -14.53 -3.46
N LYS A 62 3.47 -15.51 -2.87
CA LYS A 62 3.97 -16.30 -1.74
C LYS A 62 5.19 -17.14 -2.10
N ILE A 63 5.20 -17.73 -3.30
CA ILE A 63 6.34 -18.52 -3.81
C ILE A 63 7.55 -17.60 -3.98
N MET A 64 7.34 -16.44 -4.59
CA MET A 64 8.38 -15.43 -4.75
C MET A 64 8.95 -15.00 -3.39
N ILE A 65 8.09 -14.78 -2.39
CA ILE A 65 8.52 -14.37 -1.05
C ILE A 65 9.35 -15.47 -0.38
N TYR A 66 8.84 -16.70 -0.41
CA TYR A 66 9.49 -17.85 0.20
C TYR A 66 10.90 -18.11 -0.36
N VAL A 67 11.05 -17.97 -1.68
CA VAL A 67 12.32 -18.25 -2.37
C VAL A 67 13.31 -17.11 -2.19
N ARG A 68 12.88 -15.84 -2.27
CA ARG A 68 13.80 -14.68 -2.28
C ARG A 68 14.13 -14.11 -0.91
N TYR A 69 13.24 -14.27 0.08
CA TYR A 69 13.38 -13.60 1.38
C TYR A 69 13.54 -14.59 2.53
N SER A 70 14.15 -14.12 3.61
CA SER A 70 14.24 -14.84 4.89
C SER A 70 13.34 -14.15 5.93
N PRO A 71 12.66 -14.90 6.82
CA PRO A 71 12.01 -14.29 7.97
C PRO A 71 13.06 -13.53 8.81
N SER A 72 12.69 -12.36 9.31
CA SER A 72 13.57 -11.46 10.07
C SER A 72 12.89 -10.94 11.32
N THR A 73 13.57 -10.08 12.09
CA THR A 73 12.96 -9.39 13.24
C THR A 73 12.38 -8.06 12.78
N HIS A 74 11.34 -7.55 13.45
CA HIS A 74 10.75 -6.25 13.09
C HIS A 74 11.79 -5.13 13.04
N VAL A 75 12.84 -5.16 13.86
CA VAL A 75 13.94 -4.17 13.89
C VAL A 75 14.83 -4.22 12.64
N SER A 76 15.15 -5.40 12.10
CA SER A 76 16.03 -5.54 10.91
C SER A 76 15.30 -5.63 9.58
N ALA A 77 13.96 -5.68 9.59
CA ALA A 77 13.15 -5.89 8.39
C ALA A 77 13.43 -4.89 7.25
N THR A 78 13.86 -5.40 6.10
CA THR A 78 13.98 -4.61 4.85
C THR A 78 12.64 -4.52 4.12
N GLN A 79 11.83 -5.56 4.24
CA GLN A 79 10.51 -5.68 3.63
C GLN A 79 9.50 -6.12 4.68
N MET A 80 8.25 -5.71 4.49
CA MET A 80 7.14 -6.09 5.33
C MET A 80 6.05 -6.74 4.50
N LEU A 81 5.70 -7.97 4.87
CA LEU A 81 4.55 -8.66 4.35
C LEU A 81 3.34 -8.21 5.16
N VAL A 82 2.37 -7.61 4.46
CA VAL A 82 1.10 -7.19 5.02
C VAL A 82 0.02 -8.13 4.50
N THR A 83 -0.58 -8.92 5.38
CA THR A 83 -1.74 -9.76 5.11
C THR A 83 -2.99 -9.04 5.59
N ASP A 84 -3.90 -8.76 4.66
CA ASP A 84 -5.18 -8.14 4.97
C ASP A 84 -6.17 -9.14 5.60
N ALA A 85 -7.30 -8.65 6.12
CA ALA A 85 -8.41 -9.47 6.63
C ALA A 85 -8.96 -10.49 5.61
N HIS A 86 -8.71 -10.28 4.32
CA HIS A 86 -9.09 -11.17 3.22
C HIS A 86 -7.99 -12.18 2.83
N ASP A 87 -6.96 -12.39 3.68
CA ASP A 87 -5.80 -13.26 3.41
C ASP A 87 -5.02 -12.91 2.13
N ILE A 88 -5.10 -11.64 1.71
CA ILE A 88 -4.35 -11.11 0.57
C ILE A 88 -3.01 -10.58 1.07
N ASP A 89 -1.94 -11.25 0.66
CA ASP A 89 -0.56 -10.93 1.00
C ASP A 89 0.01 -9.86 0.07
N THR A 90 0.56 -8.80 0.66
CA THR A 90 1.24 -7.75 -0.09
C THR A 90 2.58 -7.41 0.53
N LEU A 91 3.64 -7.51 -0.28
CA LEU A 91 4.98 -7.10 0.14
C LEU A 91 5.14 -5.58 -0.02
N ARG A 92 5.67 -4.92 1.01
CA ARG A 92 5.97 -3.48 1.01
C ARG A 92 7.37 -3.21 1.54
N PRO A 93 8.16 -2.35 0.87
CA PRO A 93 9.47 -1.97 1.37
C PRO A 93 9.33 -1.12 2.62
N VAL A 94 10.14 -1.44 3.63
CA VAL A 94 10.33 -0.57 4.78
C VAL A 94 11.36 0.47 4.39
N ARG A 95 11.00 1.75 4.54
CA ARG A 95 11.86 2.88 4.20
C ARG A 95 12.30 3.55 5.49
N ILE A 96 13.59 3.78 5.61
CA ILE A 96 14.16 4.67 6.61
C ILE A 96 14.29 6.01 5.92
N GLN A 97 13.56 7.01 6.40
CA GLN A 97 13.62 8.37 5.88
C GLN A 97 14.32 9.25 6.91
N GLU A 98 15.31 9.99 6.43
CA GLU A 98 15.98 11.06 7.16
C GLU A 98 15.64 12.35 6.45
N ASP A 99 15.00 13.28 7.16
CA ASP A 99 14.71 14.60 6.62
C ASP A 99 15.24 15.68 7.57
N GLN A 100 15.83 16.73 6.99
CA GLN A 100 16.38 17.87 7.71
C GLN A 100 15.29 18.61 8.49
N SER A 101 14.05 18.58 7.99
CA SER A 101 12.91 19.25 8.62
C SER A 101 12.43 18.56 9.90
N LYS A 102 12.95 17.37 10.24
CA LYS A 102 12.49 16.51 11.35
C LYS A 102 11.00 16.10 11.21
N TYR A 103 10.58 15.12 12.00
CA TYR A 103 9.22 14.56 12.01
C TYR A 103 8.58 14.83 13.37
N ASP A 104 7.31 15.25 13.38
CA ASP A 104 6.51 15.42 14.59
C ASP A 104 5.58 14.21 14.73
N ILE A 105 5.95 13.26 15.59
CA ILE A 105 5.13 12.08 15.87
C ILE A 105 4.28 12.35 17.12
N PRO A 106 2.94 12.17 17.05
CA PRO A 106 2.10 12.28 18.23
C PRO A 106 2.42 11.18 19.25
N ASN A 107 2.36 11.51 20.53
CA ASN A 107 2.32 10.56 21.62
C ASN A 107 0.91 10.49 22.20
N ALA A 108 0.55 9.40 22.90
CA ALA A 108 -0.79 9.23 23.48
C ALA A 108 -1.16 10.34 24.49
N ASP A 109 -0.16 10.99 25.10
CA ASP A 109 -0.35 12.09 26.03
C ASP A 109 -0.69 13.44 25.36
N GLY A 110 -0.79 13.49 24.03
CA GLY A 110 -1.03 14.71 23.24
C GLY A 110 0.21 15.56 22.96
N THR A 111 1.39 15.14 23.44
CA THR A 111 2.67 15.77 23.12
C THR A 111 3.23 15.25 21.80
N TYR A 112 3.91 16.10 21.04
CA TYR A 112 4.61 15.70 19.81
C TYR A 112 6.10 15.49 20.08
N ARG A 113 6.66 14.41 19.53
CA ARG A 113 8.09 14.12 19.60
C ARG A 113 8.75 14.40 18.27
N VAL A 114 9.85 15.14 18.35
CA VAL A 114 10.63 15.52 17.18
C VAL A 114 11.70 14.47 16.93
N MET A 115 11.59 13.73 15.83
CA MET A 115 12.57 12.70 15.43
C MET A 115 13.26 13.09 14.13
N SER A 116 14.57 12.80 14.01
CA SER A 116 15.34 13.02 12.77
C SER A 116 15.24 11.85 11.79
N THR A 117 15.10 10.64 12.32
CA THR A 117 15.01 9.39 11.56
C THR A 117 13.63 8.77 11.77
N LEU A 118 12.94 8.48 10.68
CA LEU A 118 11.63 7.83 10.71
C LEU A 118 11.67 6.54 9.89
N ARG A 119 11.36 5.43 10.54
CA ARG A 119 11.19 4.15 9.84
C ARG A 119 9.71 3.93 9.57
N LEU A 120 9.37 3.89 8.28
CA LEU A 120 7.99 3.81 7.84
C LEU A 120 7.79 2.81 6.69
N PHE A 121 6.61 2.24 6.62
CA PHE A 121 6.13 1.60 5.40
C PHE A 121 4.75 2.14 5.02
N THR A 122 4.36 1.96 3.77
CA THR A 122 3.05 2.44 3.28
C THR A 122 2.23 1.27 2.77
N PHE A 123 1.04 1.10 3.33
CA PHE A 123 0.07 0.09 2.89
C PHE A 123 -1.29 0.75 2.70
N ARG A 124 -1.95 0.48 1.56
CA ARG A 124 -3.24 1.10 1.19
C ARG A 124 -3.31 2.62 1.39
N LYS A 125 -2.21 3.32 1.06
CA LYS A 125 -2.03 4.77 1.26
C LYS A 125 -1.95 5.25 2.71
N LEU A 126 -2.01 4.34 3.68
CA LEU A 126 -1.73 4.62 5.09
C LEU A 126 -0.24 4.45 5.37
N LYS A 127 0.33 5.38 6.13
CA LYS A 127 1.71 5.32 6.60
C LYS A 127 1.73 4.66 7.98
N TYR A 128 2.57 3.66 8.13
CA TYR A 128 2.83 2.99 9.39
C TYR A 128 4.23 3.34 9.84
N VAL A 129 4.34 3.79 11.08
CA VAL A 129 5.59 4.24 11.69
C VAL A 129 6.01 3.25 12.76
N TRP A 130 7.30 2.93 12.81
CA TRP A 130 7.87 2.10 13.87
C TRP A 130 8.16 2.93 15.12
N LEU A 131 7.59 2.53 16.25
CA LEU A 131 7.89 3.09 17.56
C LEU A 131 8.76 2.11 18.36
N GLU A 132 10.00 2.50 18.64
CA GLU A 132 10.96 1.65 19.37
C GLU A 132 10.51 1.36 20.80
N GLU A 133 9.90 2.33 21.49
CA GLU A 133 9.42 2.19 22.88
C GLU A 133 8.31 1.15 23.01
N ARG A 134 7.42 1.07 22.03
CA ARG A 134 6.30 0.12 22.01
C ARG A 134 6.65 -1.18 21.29
N ASN A 135 7.81 -1.24 20.65
CA ASN A 135 8.22 -2.30 19.74
C ASN A 135 7.08 -2.65 18.75
N ASP A 136 6.41 -1.60 18.23
CA ASP A 136 5.19 -1.72 17.43
C ASP A 136 5.14 -0.77 16.24
N TRP A 137 4.39 -1.19 15.22
CA TRP A 137 4.01 -0.34 14.11
C TRP A 137 2.69 0.34 14.45
N VAL A 138 2.62 1.65 14.28
CA VAL A 138 1.40 2.39 14.58
C VAL A 138 1.15 3.39 13.47
N THR A 139 -0.12 3.61 13.14
CA THR A 139 -0.53 4.70 12.26
C THR A 139 -0.49 6.00 13.07
N PRO A 140 0.11 7.10 12.59
CA PRO A 140 0.06 8.38 13.30
C PRO A 140 -1.38 8.81 13.68
N SER A 141 -2.35 8.54 12.79
CA SER A 141 -3.78 8.79 13.03
C SER A 141 -4.38 7.97 14.18
N ASP A 142 -3.90 6.74 14.42
CA ASP A 142 -4.37 5.90 15.52
C ASP A 142 -3.87 6.41 16.88
N ILE A 143 -2.77 7.18 16.90
CA ILE A 143 -2.27 7.83 18.10
C ILE A 143 -3.02 9.14 18.35
N ASP A 144 -3.29 9.92 17.29
CA ASP A 144 -4.07 11.15 17.41
C ASP A 144 -5.47 10.93 17.96
N SER A 145 -6.11 9.80 17.63
CA SER A 145 -7.44 9.46 18.16
C SER A 145 -7.45 9.23 19.67
N GLN A 146 -6.29 8.99 20.29
CA GLN A 146 -6.13 8.80 21.73
C GLN A 146 -5.89 10.13 22.47
N ILE A 147 -5.66 11.23 21.74
CA ILE A 147 -5.39 12.54 22.33
C ILE A 147 -6.67 13.08 22.98
N PRO A 148 -6.62 13.53 24.25
CA PRO A 148 -7.79 14.05 24.93
C PRO A 148 -8.23 15.40 24.32
N VAL A 149 -9.55 15.56 24.15
CA VAL A 149 -10.17 16.70 23.45
C VAL A 149 -9.74 18.06 24.00
N HIS A 150 -9.52 18.20 25.32
CA HIS A 150 -9.09 19.46 25.91
C HIS A 150 -7.78 20.00 25.29
N ARG A 151 -6.84 19.11 24.93
CA ARG A 151 -5.57 19.51 24.29
C ARG A 151 -5.75 20.00 22.86
N LEU A 152 -6.80 19.54 22.18
CA LEU A 152 -7.16 20.02 20.86
C LEU A 152 -7.77 21.43 20.92
N LEU A 153 -8.45 21.76 22.03
CA LEU A 153 -9.09 23.06 22.25
C LEU A 153 -8.09 24.17 22.61
N ASP A 154 -6.96 23.84 23.24
CA ASP A 154 -5.95 24.81 23.70
C ASP A 154 -5.38 25.70 22.56
N ASN A 155 -5.42 25.25 21.30
CA ASN A 155 -4.81 25.95 20.15
C ASN A 155 -5.82 26.32 19.05
N VAL A 156 -7.12 26.33 19.35
CA VAL A 156 -8.16 26.64 18.36
C VAL A 156 -8.05 28.09 17.88
N ASP A 157 -7.76 29.03 18.79
CA ASP A 157 -7.76 30.47 18.51
C ASP A 157 -6.51 30.94 17.74
N THR A 158 -5.37 30.28 17.96
CA THR A 158 -4.08 30.65 17.33
C THR A 158 -3.74 29.80 16.10
N GLY A 159 -4.37 28.63 15.92
CA GLY A 159 -4.04 27.69 14.86
C GLY A 159 -2.62 27.10 15.01
N LEU A 160 -2.14 26.40 13.97
CA LEU A 160 -0.80 25.81 13.96
C LEU A 160 0.26 26.80 13.47
N ASN A 161 1.43 26.79 14.11
CA ASN A 161 2.62 27.47 13.60
C ASN A 161 3.10 26.82 12.29
N VAL A 162 3.64 27.62 11.37
CA VAL A 162 4.15 27.22 10.05
C VAL A 162 5.21 26.12 10.15
N GLU A 163 6.12 26.20 11.11
CA GLU A 163 7.16 25.18 11.30
C GLU A 163 6.56 23.85 11.77
N THR A 164 5.64 23.89 12.73
CA THR A 164 4.92 22.71 13.23
C THR A 164 4.04 22.11 12.14
N HIS A 165 3.40 22.94 11.33
CA HIS A 165 2.67 22.50 10.15
C HIS A 165 3.59 21.77 9.16
N LYS A 166 4.77 22.30 8.87
CA LYS A 166 5.74 21.66 7.96
C LYS A 166 6.20 20.29 8.49
N ARG A 167 6.47 20.17 9.79
CA ARG A 167 6.86 18.88 10.42
C ARG A 167 5.73 17.86 10.41
N ARG A 168 4.49 18.29 10.67
CA ARG A 168 3.30 17.43 10.54
C ARG A 168 3.05 17.03 9.09
N MET A 169 3.14 17.96 8.15
CA MET A 169 3.01 17.68 6.72
C MET A 169 4.01 16.61 6.26
N ASN A 170 5.24 16.64 6.79
CA ASN A 170 6.24 15.59 6.50
C ASN A 170 5.81 14.21 7.05
N THR A 171 5.27 14.20 8.27
CA THR A 171 4.85 12.97 8.98
C THR A 171 3.60 12.35 8.32
N TYR A 172 2.50 13.09 8.22
CA TYR A 172 1.24 12.62 7.65
C TYR A 172 1.26 12.56 6.13
N GLY A 173 1.98 13.48 5.48
CA GLY A 173 1.92 13.69 4.04
C GLY A 173 0.80 14.65 3.66
N GLU A 174 0.79 15.01 2.38
CA GLU A 174 -0.24 15.87 1.79
C GLU A 174 -1.62 15.19 1.82
N ASN A 175 -2.67 16.00 1.97
CA ASN A 175 -4.06 15.54 1.99
C ASN A 175 -4.58 15.32 0.56
N HIS A 176 -3.91 14.47 -0.21
CA HIS A 176 -4.32 14.11 -1.56
C HIS A 176 -4.17 12.61 -1.82
N ILE A 177 -5.20 11.99 -2.40
CA ILE A 177 -5.15 10.59 -2.79
C ILE A 177 -4.70 10.50 -4.25
N LEU A 178 -3.38 10.44 -4.48
CA LEU A 178 -2.85 10.30 -5.84
C LEU A 178 -3.04 8.87 -6.38
N VAL A 179 -3.93 8.70 -7.35
CA VAL A 179 -4.03 7.48 -8.16
C VAL A 179 -3.19 7.63 -9.43
N LYS A 180 -2.03 6.95 -9.46
CA LYS A 180 -1.18 6.91 -10.67
C LYS A 180 -1.81 5.96 -11.69
N LEU A 181 -2.18 6.52 -12.83
CA LEU A 181 -2.61 5.78 -14.00
C LEU A 181 -1.44 4.94 -14.52
N LYS A 182 -1.61 3.62 -14.58
CA LYS A 182 -0.60 2.73 -15.18
C LYS A 182 -0.57 2.95 -16.70
N PRO A 183 0.60 2.82 -17.36
CA PRO A 183 0.68 2.92 -18.81
C PRO A 183 0.05 1.71 -19.47
N ILE A 184 -0.59 1.90 -20.63
CA ILE A 184 -1.35 0.87 -21.35
C ILE A 184 -0.49 -0.36 -21.62
N LEU A 185 0.78 -0.16 -22.00
CA LEU A 185 1.71 -1.25 -22.25
C LEU A 185 1.91 -2.17 -21.03
N THR A 186 1.98 -1.61 -19.82
CA THR A 186 2.08 -2.40 -18.59
C THR A 186 0.79 -3.17 -18.30
N LEU A 187 -0.38 -2.64 -18.66
CA LEU A 187 -1.64 -3.39 -18.55
C LEU A 187 -1.64 -4.57 -19.51
N VAL A 188 -1.30 -4.33 -20.78
CA VAL A 188 -1.25 -5.38 -21.81
C VAL A 188 -0.27 -6.49 -21.43
N PHE A 189 0.95 -6.15 -21.00
CA PHE A 189 1.92 -7.17 -20.56
C PHE A 189 1.45 -7.95 -19.35
N LYS A 190 0.83 -7.27 -18.36
CA LYS A 190 0.28 -7.96 -17.20
C LYS A 190 -0.80 -8.96 -17.60
N GLU A 191 -1.67 -8.56 -18.54
CA GLU A 191 -2.75 -9.42 -19.01
C GLU A 191 -2.21 -10.57 -19.88
N ALA A 192 -1.24 -10.31 -20.75
CA ALA A 192 -0.63 -11.34 -21.61
C ALA A 192 0.08 -12.45 -20.81
N ILE A 193 0.60 -12.15 -19.62
CA ILE A 193 1.22 -13.13 -18.72
C ILE A 193 0.16 -13.88 -17.89
N SER A 194 -1.13 -13.52 -17.96
CA SER A 194 -2.20 -14.24 -17.28
C SER A 194 -2.20 -15.72 -17.70
N PRO A 195 -2.46 -16.66 -16.78
CA PRO A 195 -2.46 -18.10 -17.07
C PRO A 195 -3.29 -18.49 -18.29
N PHE A 196 -4.42 -17.80 -18.50
CA PHE A 196 -5.31 -18.01 -19.63
C PHE A 196 -4.61 -17.75 -20.98
N TYR A 197 -3.95 -16.60 -21.14
CA TYR A 197 -3.29 -16.23 -22.39
C TYR A 197 -2.02 -17.06 -22.65
N ILE A 198 -1.31 -17.49 -21.61
CA ILE A 198 -0.19 -18.43 -21.77
C ILE A 198 -0.70 -19.77 -22.32
N PHE A 199 -1.80 -20.29 -21.77
CA PHE A 199 -2.43 -21.49 -22.29
C PHE A 199 -2.92 -21.31 -23.73
N GLN A 200 -3.41 -20.11 -24.08
CA GLN A 200 -3.84 -19.79 -25.43
C GLN A 200 -2.69 -19.79 -26.43
N ILE A 201 -1.50 -19.26 -26.07
CA ILE A 201 -0.30 -19.35 -26.91
C ILE A 201 0.09 -20.81 -27.14
N CYS A 202 0.15 -21.63 -26.09
CA CYS A 202 0.46 -23.06 -26.21
C CYS A 202 -0.55 -23.78 -27.13
N SER A 203 -1.84 -23.46 -26.98
CA SER A 203 -2.90 -24.02 -27.82
C SER A 203 -2.72 -23.64 -29.28
N VAL A 204 -2.47 -22.36 -29.58
CA VAL A 204 -2.20 -21.87 -30.94
C VAL A 204 -0.98 -22.58 -31.55
N THR A 205 0.11 -22.73 -30.79
CA THR A 205 1.30 -23.46 -31.24
C THR A 205 0.97 -24.91 -31.59
N LEU A 206 0.17 -25.60 -30.78
CA LEU A 206 -0.25 -26.98 -31.05
C LEU A 206 -1.05 -27.07 -32.36
N TRP A 207 -2.05 -26.22 -32.55
CA TRP A 207 -2.85 -26.19 -33.78
C TRP A 207 -2.02 -25.86 -35.03
N PHE A 208 -0.97 -25.03 -34.90
CA PHE A 208 -0.03 -24.77 -35.98
C PHE A 208 0.82 -26.00 -36.33
N VAL A 209 1.32 -26.73 -35.32
CA VAL A 209 2.12 -27.95 -35.54
C VAL A 209 1.29 -29.02 -36.24
N ASP A 210 0.02 -29.18 -35.86
CA ASP A 210 -0.91 -30.15 -36.46
C ASP A 210 -1.49 -29.68 -37.81
N GLN A 211 -0.94 -28.61 -38.42
CA GLN A 211 -1.34 -28.08 -39.74
C GLN A 211 -2.80 -27.57 -39.81
N TYR A 212 -3.41 -27.23 -38.68
CA TYR A 212 -4.77 -26.70 -38.59
C TYR A 212 -4.79 -25.16 -38.51
N MET A 213 -4.27 -24.52 -39.57
CA MET A 213 -4.05 -23.07 -39.59
C MET A 213 -5.33 -22.23 -39.39
N TYR A 214 -6.47 -22.67 -39.94
CA TYR A 214 -7.73 -21.92 -39.83
C TYR A 214 -8.22 -21.79 -38.39
N TYR A 215 -8.15 -22.87 -37.60
CA TYR A 215 -8.55 -22.84 -36.19
C TYR A 215 -7.59 -21.99 -35.37
N ALA A 216 -6.28 -22.07 -35.62
CA ALA A 216 -5.28 -21.24 -34.96
C ALA A 216 -5.54 -19.73 -35.19
N ILE A 217 -5.88 -19.33 -36.42
CA ILE A 217 -6.21 -17.93 -36.76
C ILE A 217 -7.44 -17.46 -35.99
N VAL A 218 -8.51 -18.26 -35.93
CA VAL A 218 -9.72 -17.89 -35.19
C VAL A 218 -9.43 -17.68 -33.70
N ILE A 219 -8.64 -18.57 -33.09
CA ILE A 219 -8.23 -18.44 -31.69
C ILE A 219 -7.45 -17.14 -31.47
N ILE A 220 -6.51 -16.80 -32.38
CA ILE A 220 -5.75 -15.54 -32.31
C ILE A 220 -6.67 -14.32 -32.35
N ILE A 221 -7.61 -14.28 -33.30
CA ILE A 221 -8.54 -13.15 -33.46
C ILE A 221 -9.37 -12.97 -32.18
N ILE A 222 -9.92 -14.06 -31.64
CA ILE A 222 -10.73 -14.00 -30.42
C ILE A 222 -9.88 -13.53 -29.22
N SER A 223 -8.64 -14.01 -29.03
CA SER A 223 -7.76 -13.48 -27.97
C SER A 223 -7.51 -11.98 -28.11
N LEU A 224 -7.25 -11.50 -29.34
CA LEU A 224 -6.93 -10.10 -29.58
C LEU A 224 -8.12 -9.19 -29.25
N ILE A 225 -9.34 -9.63 -29.56
CA ILE A 225 -10.56 -8.93 -29.18
C ILE A 225 -10.72 -8.94 -27.65
N SER A 226 -10.55 -10.11 -27.01
CA SER A 226 -10.68 -10.26 -25.55
C SER A 226 -9.74 -9.31 -24.80
N ILE A 227 -8.44 -9.36 -25.08
CA ILE A 227 -7.45 -8.52 -24.39
C ILE A 227 -7.70 -7.03 -24.65
N SER A 228 -8.18 -6.67 -25.85
CA SER A 228 -8.51 -5.28 -26.17
C SER A 228 -9.68 -4.76 -25.34
N VAL A 229 -10.72 -5.57 -25.19
CA VAL A 229 -11.90 -5.24 -24.36
C VAL A 229 -11.49 -5.14 -22.89
N ASP A 230 -10.72 -6.10 -22.39
CA ASP A 230 -10.24 -6.12 -20.99
C ASP A 230 -9.41 -4.88 -20.66
N VAL A 231 -8.41 -4.57 -21.49
CA VAL A 231 -7.53 -3.40 -21.31
C VAL A 231 -8.32 -2.09 -21.42
N TYR A 232 -9.28 -1.99 -22.34
CA TYR A 232 -10.14 -0.81 -22.47
C TYR A 232 -11.04 -0.62 -21.23
N GLY A 233 -11.64 -1.69 -20.73
CA GLY A 233 -12.46 -1.70 -19.52
C GLY A 233 -11.66 -1.22 -18.31
N MET A 234 -10.53 -1.88 -18.02
CA MET A 234 -9.62 -1.50 -16.93
C MET A 234 -9.22 -0.03 -17.01
N ARG A 235 -8.90 0.46 -18.21
CA ARG A 235 -8.45 1.84 -18.39
C ARG A 235 -9.55 2.86 -18.14
N THR A 236 -10.78 2.53 -18.52
CA THR A 236 -11.95 3.39 -18.31
C THR A 236 -12.28 3.50 -16.82
N GLU A 237 -12.22 2.39 -16.09
CA GLU A 237 -12.42 2.36 -14.64
C GLU A 237 -11.35 3.16 -13.89
N GLU A 238 -10.06 2.97 -14.22
CA GLU A 238 -8.97 3.73 -13.61
C GLU A 238 -9.16 5.25 -13.81
N LYS A 239 -9.57 5.69 -15.00
CA LYS A 239 -9.87 7.10 -15.30
C LYS A 239 -11.06 7.61 -14.50
N LYS A 240 -12.13 6.81 -14.41
CA LYS A 240 -13.33 7.15 -13.64
C LYS A 240 -13.00 7.33 -12.16
N LEU A 241 -12.24 6.39 -11.58
CA LEU A 241 -11.77 6.48 -10.20
C LEU A 241 -10.91 7.73 -9.98
N LYS A 242 -9.95 8.00 -10.87
CA LYS A 242 -9.13 9.21 -10.78
C LYS A 242 -10.00 10.48 -10.79
N LYS A 243 -10.96 10.58 -11.70
CA LYS A 243 -11.87 11.75 -11.80
C LYS A 243 -12.72 11.95 -10.54
N MET A 244 -13.10 10.88 -9.86
CA MET A 244 -13.85 10.98 -8.60
C MET A 244 -13.00 11.57 -7.46
N ILE A 245 -11.69 11.29 -7.47
CA ILE A 245 -10.77 11.64 -6.38
C ILE A 245 -10.12 13.01 -6.58
N ASP A 246 -9.96 13.47 -7.82
CA ASP A 246 -9.24 14.72 -8.18
C ASP A 246 -10.04 16.02 -7.92
N LYS A 247 -11.08 15.98 -7.09
CA LYS A 247 -11.87 17.16 -6.74
C LYS A 247 -11.18 17.92 -5.63
N THR A 248 -10.62 19.08 -5.95
CA THR A 248 -10.06 20.02 -4.96
C THR A 248 -11.05 21.14 -4.67
N SER A 249 -11.07 21.59 -3.42
CA SER A 249 -11.87 22.74 -2.98
C SER A 249 -10.94 23.76 -2.32
N GLN A 250 -11.32 25.03 -2.36
CA GLN A 250 -10.65 26.08 -1.60
C GLN A 250 -11.21 26.10 -0.17
N LEU A 251 -10.31 26.14 0.81
CA LEU A 251 -10.64 26.14 2.23
C LEU A 251 -9.89 27.28 2.93
N ASN A 252 -10.56 27.91 3.90
CA ASN A 252 -9.93 28.88 4.78
C ASN A 252 -9.33 28.15 5.98
N VAL A 253 -8.02 28.31 6.19
CA VAL A 253 -7.29 27.72 7.32
C VAL A 253 -6.67 28.79 8.19
N MET A 254 -6.75 28.61 9.51
CA MET A 254 -6.08 29.49 10.48
C MET A 254 -4.65 29.00 10.75
N ARG A 255 -3.66 29.85 10.49
CA ARG A 255 -2.23 29.60 10.80
C ARG A 255 -1.67 30.83 11.49
N ASP A 256 -1.08 30.66 12.68
CA ASP A 256 -0.46 31.74 13.46
C ASP A 256 -1.40 32.96 13.66
N GLY A 257 -2.67 32.69 13.98
CA GLY A 257 -3.72 33.70 14.19
C GLY A 257 -4.18 34.45 12.94
N LYS A 258 -3.76 34.02 11.73
CA LYS A 258 -4.17 34.61 10.45
C LYS A 258 -4.90 33.57 9.60
N VAL A 259 -5.96 34.02 8.92
CA VAL A 259 -6.71 33.20 7.97
C VAL A 259 -6.04 33.23 6.61
N PHE A 260 -5.75 32.06 6.06
CA PHE A 260 -5.20 31.88 4.72
C PHE A 260 -6.16 31.03 3.87
N GLU A 261 -6.35 31.43 2.62
CA GLU A 261 -7.06 30.62 1.65
C GLU A 261 -6.09 29.60 1.03
N VAL A 262 -6.34 28.31 1.26
CA VAL A 262 -5.50 27.22 0.77
C VAL A 262 -6.33 26.19 0.00
N ASN A 263 -5.67 25.42 -0.86
CA ASN A 263 -6.30 24.27 -1.50
C ASN A 263 -6.50 23.15 -0.46
N SER A 264 -7.56 22.37 -0.58
CA SER A 264 -7.85 21.21 0.28
C SER A 264 -6.69 20.20 0.38
N ILE A 265 -5.79 20.18 -0.62
CA ILE A 265 -4.55 19.37 -0.61
C ILE A 265 -3.58 19.81 0.51
N ASP A 266 -3.50 21.11 0.81
CA ASP A 266 -2.62 21.71 1.83
C ASP A 266 -3.36 21.94 3.16
N GLY A 267 -4.59 21.45 3.30
CA GLY A 267 -5.53 21.76 4.39
C GLY A 267 -5.20 21.19 5.78
N GLY A 268 -3.92 21.03 6.13
CA GLY A 268 -3.50 20.72 7.49
C GLY A 268 -3.70 21.93 8.41
N GLY A 269 -4.77 21.96 9.20
CA GLY A 269 -5.02 23.05 10.16
C GLY A 269 -6.47 23.16 10.62
N THR A 270 -6.73 24.13 11.50
CA THR A 270 -8.10 24.48 11.93
C THR A 270 -8.83 25.11 10.74
N GLN A 271 -9.89 24.45 10.30
CA GLN A 271 -10.71 24.90 9.17
C GLN A 271 -11.88 25.74 9.70
N GLU A 272 -12.07 26.90 9.10
CA GLU A 272 -13.27 27.70 9.33
C GLU A 272 -14.38 27.18 8.41
N VAL A 273 -15.38 26.52 9.00
CA VAL A 273 -16.53 26.01 8.24
C VAL A 273 -17.51 27.17 8.06
N ASP A 274 -17.70 27.61 6.81
CA ASP A 274 -18.70 28.63 6.47
C ASP A 274 -20.11 28.11 6.83
N PRO A 275 -20.86 28.77 7.73
CA PRO A 275 -22.16 28.30 8.20
C PRO A 275 -23.24 28.22 7.09
N GLN A 276 -23.00 28.80 5.91
CA GLN A 276 -23.96 28.82 4.79
C GLN A 276 -24.12 27.47 4.04
N ILE A 277 -23.36 26.43 4.39
CA ILE A 277 -23.46 25.09 3.75
C ILE A 277 -24.34 24.12 4.58
N SER A 278 -24.94 24.57 5.69
CA SER A 278 -25.78 23.73 6.57
C SER A 278 -27.30 23.80 6.30
N SER A 279 -27.72 24.14 5.07
CA SER A 279 -29.13 24.16 4.66
C SER A 279 -29.42 23.22 3.51
#